data_AF-A0A0H3C7Q3-F1
#
_entry.id   AF-A0A0H3C7Q3-F1
#
_cell.length_a   1.000
_cell.length_b   1.000
_cell.length_c   1.000
_cell.angle_alpha   90.00
_cell.angle_beta   90.00
_cell.angle_gamma   90.00
#
_symmetry.space_group_name_H-M   'P 1'
#
loop_
_entity.id
_entity.type
_entity.pdbx_description
1 polymer ?
#
loop_
_entity_poly.entity_id
_entity_poly.type
_entity_poly.pdbx_seq_one_letter_code
_entity_poly.pdbx_strand_id
1 'polypeptide(L)'
;MSQPNRVYLYAEFQNSAPFTKAIWGDANPAMQTVPGLRSKTWLSGLNTQSVGGFYEFDSVENARAYAEGMLAGFAKAAGASLTVKLFDGDVVAEASRGMSSPYYAD
;
A
#
# COMPACT_ATOMS: atom_id res chain seq x y z
N MET A 1 3.75 -23.61 0.35
CA MET A 1 4.30 -22.47 1.10
C MET A 1 3.22 -22.04 2.09
N SER A 2 3.57 -21.71 3.32
CA SER A 2 2.61 -21.14 4.30
C SER A 2 2.14 -19.77 3.81
N GLN A 3 0.92 -19.38 4.19
CA GLN A 3 0.48 -18.00 3.96
C GLN A 3 1.29 -17.04 4.84
N PRO A 4 1.74 -15.90 4.31
CA PRO A 4 2.52 -14.94 5.08
C PRO A 4 1.64 -14.20 6.11
N ASN A 5 2.19 -13.93 7.28
CA ASN A 5 1.57 -13.16 8.36
C ASN A 5 1.70 -11.63 8.15
N ARG A 6 2.53 -11.25 7.18
CA ARG A 6 2.74 -9.87 6.75
C ARG A 6 2.82 -9.83 5.24
N VAL A 7 2.00 -8.98 4.63
CA VAL A 7 1.96 -8.79 3.18
C VAL A 7 2.25 -7.34 2.87
N TYR A 8 3.26 -7.12 2.04
CA TYR A 8 3.51 -5.80 1.48
C TYR A 8 2.78 -5.63 0.16
N LEU A 9 2.07 -4.52 0.02
CA LEU A 9 1.41 -4.13 -1.22
C LEU A 9 2.05 -2.84 -1.71
N TYR A 10 2.56 -2.86 -2.94
CA TYR A 10 2.91 -1.66 -3.68
C TYR A 10 1.77 -1.32 -4.65
N ALA A 11 1.35 -0.06 -4.69
CA ALA A 11 0.40 0.44 -5.67
C ALA A 11 0.87 1.76 -6.28
N GLU A 12 0.65 1.92 -7.58
CA GLU A 12 0.90 3.18 -8.28
C GLU A 12 -0.15 3.43 -9.37
N PHE A 13 -0.77 4.60 -9.31
CA PHE A 13 -1.65 5.11 -10.35
C PHE A 13 -0.80 5.66 -11.49
N GLN A 14 -1.06 5.17 -12.70
CA GLN A 14 -0.33 5.54 -13.92
C GLN A 14 -0.93 6.83 -14.50
N ASN A 15 -0.79 7.92 -13.74
CA ASN A 15 -1.16 9.28 -14.12
C ASN A 15 -0.12 10.29 -13.58
N SER A 16 -0.28 11.55 -13.97
CA SER A 16 0.51 12.68 -13.46
C SER A 16 -0.43 13.59 -12.69
N ALA A 17 -0.30 13.65 -11.37
CA ALA A 17 -1.16 14.47 -10.52
C ALA A 17 -0.34 15.15 -9.39
N PRO A 18 -0.59 16.44 -9.10
CA PRO A 18 0.13 17.14 -8.04
C PRO A 18 -0.20 16.54 -6.68
N PHE A 19 0.83 16.13 -5.92
CA PHE A 19 0.64 15.55 -4.59
C PHE A 19 0.21 16.62 -3.58
N THR A 20 -1.11 16.76 -3.40
CA THR A 20 -1.73 17.78 -2.53
C THR A 20 -2.65 17.15 -1.49
N LYS A 21 -3.16 17.96 -0.55
CA LYS A 21 -4.14 17.52 0.46
C LYS A 21 -5.40 16.90 -0.15
N ALA A 22 -5.77 17.27 -1.38
CA ALA A 22 -6.91 16.66 -2.07
C ALA A 22 -6.73 15.16 -2.33
N ILE A 23 -5.48 14.66 -2.41
CA ILE A 23 -5.19 13.25 -2.66
C ILE A 23 -5.28 12.42 -1.37
N TRP A 24 -4.73 12.93 -0.27
CA TRP A 24 -4.63 12.17 0.98
C TRP A 24 -5.66 12.54 2.04
N GLY A 25 -6.33 13.68 1.91
CA GLY A 25 -7.26 14.24 2.89
C GLY A 25 -8.42 13.31 3.19
N ASP A 26 -9.14 12.86 2.15
CA ASP A 26 -10.29 11.96 2.30
C ASP A 26 -9.88 10.49 2.35
N ALA A 27 -8.75 10.14 1.71
CA ALA A 27 -8.23 8.78 1.70
C ALA A 27 -7.73 8.34 3.09
N ASN A 28 -7.07 9.23 3.84
CA ASN A 28 -6.51 8.85 5.15
C ASN A 28 -7.57 8.38 6.16
N PRO A 29 -8.71 9.09 6.36
CA PRO A 29 -9.79 8.59 7.21
C PRO A 29 -10.44 7.32 6.66
N ALA A 30 -10.69 7.26 5.34
CA ALA A 30 -11.31 6.09 4.73
C ALA A 30 -10.45 4.82 4.89
N MET A 31 -9.13 4.96 4.97
CA MET A 31 -8.22 3.84 5.14
C MET A 31 -8.24 3.24 6.55
N GLN A 32 -8.71 3.96 7.58
CA GLN A 32 -8.82 3.42 8.94
C GLN A 32 -9.86 2.30 9.05
N THR A 33 -10.77 2.19 8.09
CA THR A 33 -11.81 1.16 8.05
C THR A 33 -11.41 -0.05 7.20
N VAL A 34 -10.23 -0.04 6.59
CA VAL A 34 -9.75 -1.11 5.72
C VAL A 34 -9.32 -2.31 6.57
N PRO A 35 -9.96 -3.48 6.42
CA PRO A 35 -9.58 -4.67 7.18
C PRO A 35 -8.12 -5.06 6.92
N GLY A 36 -7.42 -5.41 7.99
CA GLY A 36 -6.05 -5.94 7.94
C GLY A 36 -4.96 -4.94 7.55
N LEU A 37 -5.29 -3.69 7.20
CA LEU A 37 -4.30 -2.66 6.92
C LEU A 37 -3.60 -2.24 8.22
N ARG A 38 -2.29 -2.42 8.28
CA ARG A 38 -1.45 -2.05 9.43
C ARG A 38 -0.78 -0.69 9.25
N SER A 39 -0.29 -0.40 8.06
CA SER A 39 0.38 0.86 7.76
C SER A 39 0.31 1.23 6.29
N LYS A 40 0.50 2.52 6.00
CA LYS A 40 0.64 3.07 4.66
C LYS A 40 1.70 4.16 4.63
N THR A 41 2.59 4.08 3.64
CA THR A 41 3.47 5.17 3.21
C THR A 41 2.97 5.71 1.87
N TRP A 42 2.74 7.02 1.77
CA TRP A 42 2.43 7.67 0.49
C TRP A 42 3.68 7.79 -0.37
N LEU A 43 3.52 7.57 -1.67
CA LEU A 43 4.59 7.74 -2.66
C LEU A 43 4.18 8.84 -3.65
N SER A 44 5.14 9.72 -3.97
CA SER A 44 5.00 10.76 -4.98
C SER A 44 6.24 10.78 -5.86
N GLY A 45 6.06 10.59 -7.16
CA GLY A 45 7.15 10.60 -8.12
C GLY A 45 7.62 12.02 -8.44
N LEU A 46 8.92 12.32 -8.22
CA LEU A 46 9.48 13.66 -8.45
C LEU A 46 9.36 14.15 -9.91
N ASN A 47 9.59 13.27 -10.88
CA ASN A 47 9.63 13.63 -12.31
C ASN A 47 8.39 13.18 -13.08
N THR A 48 7.61 12.25 -12.53
CA THR A 48 6.42 11.69 -13.14
C THR A 48 5.13 12.27 -12.56
N GLN A 49 5.21 12.84 -11.35
CA GLN A 49 4.06 13.16 -10.51
C GLN A 49 3.10 11.97 -10.34
N SER A 50 3.62 10.74 -10.43
CA SER A 50 2.83 9.56 -10.12
C SER A 50 2.48 9.57 -8.64
N VAL A 51 1.29 9.07 -8.34
CA VAL A 51 0.80 8.92 -6.97
C VAL A 51 0.70 7.44 -6.67
N GLY A 52 1.18 7.04 -5.51
CA GLY A 52 1.13 5.66 -5.10
C GLY A 52 1.17 5.48 -3.60
N GLY A 53 1.40 4.24 -3.20
CA GLY A 53 1.60 3.90 -1.81
C GLY A 53 2.29 2.57 -1.64
N PHE A 54 2.91 2.43 -0.47
CA PHE A 54 3.39 1.16 0.06
C PHE A 54 2.60 0.84 1.32
N TYR A 55 2.05 -0.36 1.40
CA TYR A 55 1.08 -0.75 2.41
C TYR A 55 1.54 -2.03 3.08
N GLU A 56 1.23 -2.16 4.36
CA GLU A 56 1.37 -3.41 5.10
C GLU A 56 -0.01 -3.97 5.45
N PHE A 57 -0.22 -5.25 5.15
CA PHE A 57 -1.41 -6.00 5.50
C PHE A 57 -1.07 -7.22 6.36
N ASP A 58 -2.05 -7.69 7.12
CA ASP A 58 -1.97 -8.90 7.95
C ASP A 58 -2.14 -10.22 7.18
N SER A 59 -2.63 -10.16 5.94
CA SER A 59 -2.99 -11.33 5.14
C SER A 59 -3.03 -10.99 3.65
N VAL A 60 -2.88 -12.02 2.81
CA VAL A 60 -2.94 -11.89 1.35
C VAL A 60 -4.35 -11.54 0.91
N GLU A 61 -5.35 -12.11 1.58
CA GLU A 61 -6.77 -11.91 1.34
C GLU A 61 -7.17 -10.44 1.53
N ASN A 62 -6.79 -9.82 2.65
CA ASN A 62 -7.09 -8.42 2.91
C ASN A 62 -6.36 -7.48 1.95
N ALA A 63 -5.08 -7.76 1.65
CA ALA A 63 -4.31 -6.98 0.68
C ALA A 63 -4.94 -7.01 -0.71
N ARG A 64 -5.37 -8.20 -1.16
CA ARG A 64 -6.01 -8.39 -2.46
C ARG A 64 -7.39 -7.71 -2.53
N ALA A 65 -8.20 -7.86 -1.48
CA ALA A 65 -9.49 -7.20 -1.40
C ALA A 65 -9.35 -5.66 -1.46
N TYR A 66 -8.33 -5.10 -0.82
CA TYR A 66 -8.04 -3.67 -0.92
C TYR A 66 -7.61 -3.24 -2.33
N ALA A 67 -6.76 -4.04 -2.99
CA ALA A 67 -6.31 -3.80 -4.36
C ALA A 67 -7.46 -3.82 -5.37
N GLU A 68 -8.26 -4.88 -5.36
CA GLU A 68 -9.36 -5.11 -6.30
C GLU A 68 -10.59 -4.25 -5.97
N GLY A 69 -10.72 -3.80 -4.72
CA GLY A 69 -11.78 -2.92 -4.26
C GLY A 69 -11.38 -1.44 -4.29
N MET A 70 -10.97 -0.90 -3.14
CA MET A 70 -10.80 0.53 -2.93
C MET A 70 -9.78 1.15 -3.92
N LEU A 71 -8.63 0.51 -4.16
CA LEU A 71 -7.63 1.05 -5.09
C LEU A 71 -8.13 1.03 -6.54
N ALA A 72 -8.76 -0.05 -6.99
CA ALA A 72 -9.35 -0.11 -8.33
C ALA A 72 -10.45 0.95 -8.51
N GLY A 73 -11.25 1.21 -7.47
CA GLY A 73 -12.25 2.28 -7.45
C GLY A 73 -11.62 3.67 -7.61
N PHE A 74 -10.54 3.96 -6.86
CA PHE A 74 -9.80 5.21 -7.00
C PHE A 74 -9.14 5.36 -8.38
N ALA A 75 -8.60 4.28 -8.93
CA ALA A 75 -7.98 4.29 -10.26
C ALA A 75 -9.01 4.65 -11.33
N LYS A 76 -10.19 4.03 -11.26
CA LYS A 76 -11.32 4.34 -12.13
C LYS A 76 -11.76 5.79 -12.00
N ALA A 77 -11.90 6.31 -10.77
CA ALA A 77 -12.29 7.70 -10.54
C ALA A 77 -11.25 8.71 -11.06
N ALA A 78 -9.97 8.35 -10.99
CA ALA A 78 -8.86 9.17 -11.48
C ALA A 78 -8.59 9.02 -12.99
N GLY A 79 -9.32 8.15 -13.70
CA GLY A 79 -9.08 7.87 -15.12
C GLY A 79 -7.68 7.27 -15.37
N ALA A 80 -7.14 6.52 -14.41
CA ALA A 80 -5.77 6.02 -14.44
C ALA A 80 -5.74 4.49 -14.49
N SER A 81 -4.71 3.92 -15.12
CA SER A 81 -4.36 2.50 -14.90
C SER A 81 -3.72 2.34 -13.52
N LEU A 82 -3.83 1.13 -12.95
CA LEU A 82 -3.31 0.81 -11.62
C LEU A 82 -2.32 -0.34 -11.71
N THR A 83 -1.10 -0.13 -11.21
CA THR A 83 -0.10 -1.19 -11.01
C THR A 83 -0.13 -1.63 -9.56
N VAL A 84 -0.28 -2.93 -9.31
CA VAL A 84 -0.20 -3.51 -7.95
C VAL A 84 0.79 -4.66 -7.92
N LYS A 85 1.58 -4.75 -6.85
CA LYS A 85 2.44 -5.89 -6.53
C LYS A 85 2.25 -6.30 -5.08
N LEU A 86 2.13 -7.60 -4.83
CA LEU A 86 2.11 -8.18 -3.49
C LEU A 86 3.44 -8.88 -3.25
N PHE A 87 4.00 -8.70 -2.06
CA PHE A 87 5.24 -9.33 -1.62
C PHE A 87 5.01 -10.02 -0.26
N ASP A 88 5.66 -11.17 -0.10
CA ASP A 88 5.79 -11.82 1.19
C ASP A 88 6.69 -10.95 2.10
N GLY A 89 6.12 -10.44 3.19
CA GLY A 89 6.84 -9.62 4.16
C GLY A 89 7.57 -10.43 5.24
N ASP A 90 7.30 -11.74 5.35
CA ASP A 90 7.94 -12.59 6.35
C ASP A 90 9.39 -12.93 5.96
N VAL A 91 9.69 -12.97 4.65
CA VAL A 91 11.05 -13.26 4.15
C VAL A 91 12.10 -12.22 4.56
N VAL A 92 11.68 -11.01 4.94
CA VAL A 92 12.58 -9.95 5.42
C VAL A 92 12.55 -9.78 6.95
N ALA A 93 11.84 -10.64 7.68
CA ALA A 93 11.64 -10.46 9.12
C ALA A 93 12.96 -10.55 9.91
N GLU A 94 13.81 -11.55 9.60
CA GLU A 94 15.11 -11.71 10.26
C GLU A 94 16.03 -10.50 10.01
N ALA A 95 16.19 -10.11 8.75
CA ALA A 95 17.01 -8.95 8.38
C ALA A 95 16.48 -7.66 9.03
N SER A 96 15.15 -7.48 9.04
CA SER A 96 14.52 -6.30 9.64
C SER A 96 14.71 -6.23 11.15
N ARG A 97 14.63 -7.36 11.86
CA ARG A 97 14.98 -7.43 13.28
C ARG A 97 16.46 -7.14 13.51
N GLY A 98 17.35 -7.67 12.67
CA GLY A 98 18.79 -7.40 12.72
C GLY A 98 19.16 -5.92 12.52
N MET A 99 18.29 -5.16 11.84
CA MET A 99 18.41 -3.70 11.66
C MET A 99 17.66 -2.89 12.73
N SER A 100 17.09 -3.53 13.76
CA SER A 100 16.27 -2.89 14.80
C SER A 100 15.08 -2.12 14.22
N SER A 101 14.45 -2.64 13.17
CA SER A 101 13.27 -2.03 12.57
C SER A 101 12.10 -2.00 13.57
N PRO A 102 11.48 -0.84 13.85
CA PRO A 102 10.36 -0.74 14.77
C PRO A 102 9.10 -1.47 14.26
N TYR A 103 9.06 -1.77 12.96
CA TYR A 103 7.95 -2.49 12.34
C TYR A 103 8.00 -4.00 12.58
N TYR A 104 9.13 -4.55 13.04
CA TYR A 104 9.32 -5.98 13.30
C TYR A 104 9.72 -6.26 14.76
N ALA A 105 9.39 -5.36 15.68
CA ALA A 105 9.86 -5.36 17.07
C ALA A 105 9.25 -6.44 17.99
N ASP A 106 8.77 -7.55 17.43
CA ASP A 106 8.36 -8.74 18.19
C ASP A 106 9.57 -9.51 18.71
#